data_AF-A0A349IQJ3-F1
#
_entry.id   AF-A0A349IQJ3-F1
#
_cell.length_a   1.000
_cell.length_b   1.000
_cell.length_c   1.000
_cell.angle_alpha   90.00
_cell.angle_beta   90.00
_cell.angle_gamma   90.00
#
_symmetry.space_group_name_H-M   'P 1'
#
loop_
_entity.id
_entity.type
_entity.pdbx_description
1 polymer ?
#
loop_
_entity_poly.entity_id
_entity_poly.type
_entity_poly.pdbx_seq_one_letter_code
_entity_poly.pdbx_strand_id
1 'polypeptide(L)'
;MLPCRIVLNSTSIANIVVSTHCIKKRNNGILKQSFKKAVFITSLLIFMFYLRAIFRSIYDARWLTEQKDNGKKAANYIVLFILLLSAIYAGYLATTLPPQMRTIRDTVFAQVPSFTADIRDGILEVSNLEQPFEYAGTSDGQSFRVVVDTVNTSTIVVDDTLSNKEENILLITRDQLVVRDAASGKTTLQDFSEVPDMHTDREEIVRWTDDFLGKESSFFVFLLIAWFILFTFGKVVYLLILTSLVFVIARLAKKDNWKFGQIYTMGLFAITGPSILVGIMHLYRQDIPYAYTILTLGLLLYVVFREQKHKEISPAKEEEK
;
A
#
# COMPACT_ATOMS: atom_id res chain seq x y z
N MET A 1 4.05 11.04 -63.83
CA MET A 1 3.42 10.02 -62.97
C MET A 1 3.27 8.76 -63.80
N LEU A 2 4.03 7.72 -63.49
CA LEU A 2 3.95 6.42 -64.18
C LEU A 2 3.16 5.45 -63.29
N PRO A 3 2.17 4.71 -63.83
CA PRO A 3 1.45 3.70 -63.07
C PRO A 3 2.35 2.48 -62.84
N CYS A 4 2.55 2.14 -61.57
CA CYS A 4 3.28 0.94 -61.17
C CYS A 4 2.38 -0.28 -61.44
N ARG A 5 2.67 -1.03 -62.50
CA ARG A 5 1.93 -2.23 -62.89
C ARG A 5 2.52 -3.43 -62.14
N ILE A 6 1.77 -4.01 -61.22
CA ILE A 6 2.13 -5.28 -60.57
C ILE A 6 1.74 -6.40 -61.55
N VAL A 7 2.75 -7.08 -62.09
CA VAL A 7 2.55 -8.28 -62.93
C VAL A 7 2.65 -9.49 -62.00
N LEU A 8 1.52 -10.16 -61.75
CA LEU A 8 1.50 -11.45 -61.07
C LEU A 8 1.59 -12.53 -62.15
N ASN A 9 2.70 -13.27 -62.17
CA ASN A 9 2.84 -14.45 -63.02
C ASN A 9 2.48 -15.69 -62.20
N SER A 10 1.44 -16.42 -62.62
CA SER A 10 0.94 -17.60 -61.91
C SER A 10 1.70 -18.84 -62.35
N THR A 11 2.93 -19.02 -61.89
CA THR A 11 3.59 -20.33 -61.87
C THR A 11 4.81 -20.26 -60.98
N SER A 12 4.88 -21.18 -60.02
CA SER A 12 6.02 -21.46 -59.15
C SER A 12 6.10 -20.70 -57.81
N ILE A 13 6.05 -21.49 -56.73
CA ILE A 13 6.28 -21.13 -55.34
C ILE A 13 7.81 -20.98 -55.18
N ALA A 14 8.34 -19.77 -55.28
CA ALA A 14 9.70 -19.47 -54.81
C ALA A 14 9.91 -17.96 -54.60
N ASN A 15 10.29 -17.61 -53.38
CA ASN A 15 10.99 -16.38 -52.98
C ASN A 15 10.39 -15.05 -53.45
N ILE A 16 9.45 -14.53 -52.65
CA ILE A 16 9.11 -13.10 -52.66
C ILE A 16 10.24 -12.35 -51.94
N VAL A 17 11.27 -11.95 -52.69
CA VAL A 17 12.24 -10.93 -52.23
C VAL A 17 11.57 -9.57 -52.36
N VAL A 18 10.89 -9.14 -51.30
CA VAL A 18 10.34 -7.78 -51.21
C VAL A 18 11.51 -6.81 -51.00
N SER A 19 11.82 -6.01 -52.03
CA SER A 19 12.75 -4.88 -51.93
C SER A 19 12.31 -3.92 -50.82
N THR A 20 13.05 -3.90 -49.72
CA THR A 20 12.78 -3.13 -48.50
C THR A 20 13.11 -1.64 -48.63
N HIS A 21 13.48 -1.15 -49.81
CA HIS A 21 13.95 0.23 -49.99
C HIS A 21 12.89 1.27 -50.40
N CYS A 22 11.65 0.86 -50.72
CA CYS A 22 10.62 1.81 -51.17
C CYS A 22 9.41 2.00 -50.22
N ILE A 23 9.43 1.42 -49.01
CA ILE A 23 8.34 1.53 -48.03
C ILE A 23 8.88 2.02 -46.68
N LYS A 24 9.57 3.17 -46.63
CA LYS A 24 10.08 3.73 -45.36
C LYS A 24 9.52 5.10 -44.97
N LYS A 25 8.54 5.67 -45.70
CA LYS A 25 8.08 7.04 -45.38
C LYS A 25 6.58 7.33 -45.38
N ARG A 26 5.69 6.39 -45.73
CA ARG A 26 4.25 6.71 -45.85
C ARG A 26 3.28 6.02 -44.88
N ASN A 27 3.72 5.04 -44.08
CA ASN A 27 2.79 4.22 -43.28
C ASN A 27 3.00 4.24 -41.75
N ASN A 28 3.84 5.13 -41.21
CA ASN A 28 4.09 5.19 -39.76
C ASN A 28 2.86 5.66 -38.94
N GLY A 29 1.89 6.34 -39.55
CA GLY A 29 0.68 6.82 -38.85
C GLY A 29 -0.32 5.70 -38.56
N ILE A 30 -0.67 4.89 -39.58
CA ILE A 30 -1.70 3.85 -39.47
C ILE A 30 -1.22 2.70 -38.57
N LEU A 31 0.07 2.32 -38.66
CA LEU A 31 0.66 1.30 -37.80
C LEU A 31 0.70 1.73 -36.32
N LYS A 32 1.03 3.00 -36.03
CA LYS A 32 1.01 3.53 -34.65
C LYS A 32 -0.40 3.54 -34.06
N GLN A 33 -1.42 3.86 -34.86
CA GLN A 33 -2.81 3.91 -34.38
C GLN A 33 -3.37 2.50 -34.13
N SER A 34 -3.07 1.54 -35.00
CA SER A 34 -3.45 0.13 -34.81
C SER A 34 -2.77 -0.46 -33.57
N PHE A 35 -1.48 -0.17 -33.36
CA PHE A 35 -0.74 -0.64 -32.18
C PHE A 35 -1.30 -0.05 -30.87
N LYS A 36 -1.59 1.26 -30.82
CA LYS A 36 -2.21 1.88 -29.64
C LYS A 36 -3.57 1.26 -29.30
N LYS A 37 -4.40 0.96 -30.30
CA LYS A 37 -5.69 0.29 -30.10
C LYS A 37 -5.51 -1.13 -29.57
N ALA A 38 -4.58 -1.90 -30.11
CA ALA A 38 -4.30 -3.26 -29.65
C ALA A 38 -3.80 -3.28 -28.19
N VAL A 39 -2.91 -2.36 -27.82
CA VAL A 39 -2.43 -2.20 -26.44
C VAL A 39 -3.58 -1.81 -25.50
N PHE A 40 -4.45 -0.88 -25.92
CA PHE A 40 -5.59 -0.47 -25.10
C PHE A 40 -6.59 -1.63 -24.86
N ILE A 41 -6.95 -2.38 -25.91
CA ILE A 41 -7.88 -3.51 -25.82
C ILE A 41 -7.31 -4.63 -24.93
N THR A 42 -6.03 -4.97 -25.11
CA THR A 42 -5.38 -5.99 -24.28
C THR A 42 -5.32 -5.55 -22.81
N SER A 43 -5.02 -4.28 -22.53
CA SER A 43 -5.03 -3.74 -21.16
C SER A 43 -6.43 -3.81 -20.53
N LEU A 44 -7.49 -3.55 -21.30
CA LEU A 44 -8.87 -3.57 -20.82
C LEU A 44 -9.35 -5.00 -20.53
N LEU A 45 -9.00 -5.97 -21.39
CA LEU A 45 -9.29 -7.39 -21.14
C LEU A 45 -8.59 -7.92 -19.90
N ILE A 46 -7.32 -7.54 -19.72
CA ILE A 46 -6.54 -7.88 -18.52
C ILE A 46 -7.21 -7.30 -17.27
N PHE A 47 -7.61 -6.03 -17.31
CA PHE A 47 -8.31 -5.39 -16.20
C PHE A 47 -9.64 -6.07 -15.85
N MET A 48 -10.46 -6.42 -16.85
CA MET A 48 -11.72 -7.15 -16.63
C MET A 48 -11.49 -8.52 -15.99
N PHE A 49 -10.44 -9.24 -16.39
CA PHE A 49 -10.05 -10.50 -15.74
C PHE A 49 -9.74 -10.29 -14.26
N TYR A 50 -8.96 -9.28 -13.91
CA TYR A 50 -8.58 -9.00 -12.53
C TYR A 50 -9.76 -8.57 -11.66
N LEU A 51 -10.67 -7.73 -12.17
CA LEU A 51 -11.90 -7.40 -11.46
C LEU A 51 -12.74 -8.66 -11.19
N ARG A 52 -12.91 -9.52 -12.19
CA ARG A 52 -13.64 -10.78 -12.01
C ARG A 52 -12.94 -11.69 -10.99
N ALA A 53 -11.62 -11.73 -10.98
CA ALA A 53 -10.84 -12.48 -9.99
C ALA A 53 -11.01 -11.90 -8.57
N ILE A 54 -11.04 -10.57 -8.41
CA ILE A 54 -11.37 -9.90 -7.14
C ILE A 54 -12.74 -10.37 -6.64
N PHE A 55 -13.79 -10.25 -7.45
CA PHE A 55 -15.12 -10.66 -7.03
C PHE A 55 -15.16 -12.15 -6.68
N ARG A 56 -14.63 -13.02 -7.55
CA ARG A 56 -14.64 -14.48 -7.30
C ARG A 56 -13.81 -14.89 -6.07
N SER A 57 -12.71 -14.21 -5.79
CA SER A 57 -11.87 -14.50 -4.62
C SER A 57 -12.61 -14.30 -3.29
N ILE A 58 -13.68 -13.50 -3.28
CA ILE A 58 -14.47 -13.19 -2.08
C ILE A 58 -15.48 -14.29 -1.76
N TYR A 59 -16.17 -14.83 -2.76
CA TYR A 59 -17.34 -15.70 -2.54
C TYR A 59 -17.18 -17.13 -3.06
N ASP A 60 -16.27 -17.38 -4.01
CA ASP A 60 -16.15 -18.68 -4.69
C ASP A 60 -14.91 -19.45 -4.22
N ALA A 61 -15.10 -20.22 -3.15
CA ALA A 61 -14.07 -21.11 -2.61
C ALA A 61 -13.62 -22.19 -3.61
N ARG A 62 -14.49 -22.62 -4.54
CA ARG A 62 -14.14 -23.61 -5.57
C ARG A 62 -13.19 -22.97 -6.58
N TRP A 63 -13.46 -21.74 -6.98
CA TRP A 63 -12.57 -20.98 -7.85
C TRP A 63 -11.18 -20.79 -7.23
N LEU A 64 -11.08 -20.53 -5.92
CA LEU A 64 -9.79 -20.42 -5.22
C LEU A 64 -8.99 -21.74 -5.30
N THR A 65 -9.65 -22.88 -5.07
CA THR A 65 -9.05 -24.20 -5.25
C THR A 65 -8.49 -24.39 -6.66
N GLU A 66 -9.23 -23.99 -7.70
CA GLU A 66 -8.79 -24.09 -9.10
C GLU A 66 -7.52 -23.26 -9.39
N GLN A 67 -7.25 -22.23 -8.59
CA GLN A 67 -6.06 -21.39 -8.76
C GLN A 67 -4.81 -21.93 -8.06
N LYS A 68 -4.88 -23.02 -7.29
CA LYS A 68 -3.76 -23.50 -6.45
C LYS A 68 -2.46 -23.79 -7.20
N ASP A 69 -2.54 -24.16 -8.48
CA ASP A 69 -1.38 -24.46 -9.32
C ASP A 69 -0.99 -23.29 -10.24
N ASN A 70 -1.70 -22.15 -10.16
CA ASN A 70 -1.51 -20.99 -11.02
C ASN A 70 -0.60 -19.90 -10.39
N GLY A 71 0.56 -20.30 -9.84
CA GLY A 71 1.47 -19.42 -9.08
C GLY A 71 1.83 -18.10 -9.79
N LYS A 72 2.18 -18.16 -11.09
CA LYS A 72 2.51 -16.95 -11.87
C LYS A 72 1.33 -15.97 -12.00
N LYS A 73 0.11 -16.49 -12.18
CA LYS A 73 -1.09 -15.64 -12.24
C LYS A 73 -1.37 -15.01 -10.88
N ALA A 74 -1.18 -15.77 -9.80
CA ALA A 74 -1.34 -15.30 -8.44
C ALA A 74 -0.35 -14.18 -8.09
N ALA A 75 0.92 -14.33 -8.48
CA ALA A 75 1.96 -13.31 -8.29
C ALA A 75 1.61 -12.01 -9.05
N ASN A 76 1.24 -12.11 -10.33
CA ASN A 76 0.84 -10.94 -11.11
C ASN A 76 -0.43 -10.28 -10.54
N TYR A 77 -1.38 -11.10 -10.10
CA TYR A 77 -2.60 -10.64 -9.45
C TYR A 77 -2.30 -9.84 -8.19
N ILE A 78 -1.48 -10.36 -7.28
CA ILE A 78 -1.22 -9.66 -6.02
C ILE A 78 -0.47 -8.36 -6.24
N VAL A 79 0.50 -8.34 -7.17
CA VAL A 79 1.25 -7.11 -7.50
C VAL A 79 0.30 -6.03 -8.01
N LEU A 80 -0.63 -6.39 -8.91
CA LEU A 80 -1.60 -5.43 -9.42
C LEU A 80 -2.57 -4.97 -8.33
N PHE A 81 -3.03 -5.89 -7.48
CA PHE A 81 -3.92 -5.55 -6.36
C PHE A 81 -3.24 -4.59 -5.38
N ILE A 82 -1.99 -4.86 -5.00
CA ILE A 82 -1.20 -3.99 -4.11
C ILE A 82 -0.92 -2.65 -4.77
N LEU A 83 -0.58 -2.63 -6.07
CA LEU A 83 -0.39 -1.39 -6.81
C LEU A 83 -1.67 -0.54 -6.81
N LEU A 84 -2.83 -1.17 -7.01
CA LEU A 84 -4.13 -0.49 -6.96
C LEU A 84 -4.41 0.10 -5.57
N LEU A 85 -4.23 -0.69 -4.50
CA LEU A 85 -4.38 -0.20 -3.13
C LEU A 85 -3.41 0.95 -2.85
N SER A 86 -2.16 0.82 -3.26
CA SER A 86 -1.12 1.85 -3.06
C SER A 86 -1.49 3.14 -3.78
N ALA A 87 -2.05 3.06 -5.00
CA ALA A 87 -2.52 4.23 -5.74
C ALA A 87 -3.71 4.91 -5.07
N ILE A 88 -4.66 4.14 -4.51
CA ILE A 88 -5.78 4.69 -3.75
C ILE A 88 -5.28 5.42 -2.50
N TYR A 89 -4.43 4.78 -1.70
CA TYR A 89 -3.87 5.37 -0.47
C TYR A 89 -2.97 6.58 -0.75
N ALA A 90 -2.07 6.48 -1.74
CA ALA A 90 -1.23 7.59 -2.16
C ALA A 90 -2.06 8.75 -2.70
N GLY A 91 -3.14 8.47 -3.45
CA GLY A 91 -4.05 9.50 -3.94
C GLY A 91 -4.78 10.22 -2.82
N TYR A 92 -5.29 9.47 -1.84
CA TYR A 92 -5.92 10.03 -0.65
C TYR A 92 -4.96 10.91 0.16
N LEU A 93 -3.75 10.43 0.44
CA LEU A 93 -2.74 11.19 1.20
C LEU A 93 -2.19 12.38 0.42
N ALA A 94 -2.02 12.26 -0.89
CA ALA A 94 -1.57 13.36 -1.74
C ALA A 94 -2.56 14.53 -1.79
N THR A 95 -3.86 14.29 -1.54
CA THR A 95 -4.85 15.36 -1.48
C THR A 95 -5.12 15.89 -0.07
N THR A 96 -4.88 15.08 0.96
CA THR A 96 -5.15 15.45 2.36
C THR A 96 -3.94 16.03 3.10
N LEU A 97 -2.74 15.48 2.90
CA LEU A 97 -1.54 15.93 3.62
C LEU A 97 -1.04 17.32 3.21
N PRO A 98 -0.94 17.69 1.91
CA PRO A 98 -0.37 18.98 1.55
C PRO A 98 -1.14 20.19 2.13
N PRO A 99 -2.49 20.22 2.10
CA PRO A 99 -3.25 21.27 2.78
C PRO A 99 -2.97 21.33 4.28
N GLN A 100 -2.90 20.19 4.97
CA GLN A 100 -2.61 20.14 6.41
C GLN A 100 -1.20 20.67 6.73
N MET A 101 -0.21 20.26 5.93
CA MET A 101 1.17 20.75 6.07
C MET A 101 1.26 22.26 5.80
N ARG A 102 0.53 22.78 4.81
CA ARG A 102 0.43 24.23 4.57
C ARG A 102 -0.17 24.95 5.77
N THR A 103 -1.29 24.45 6.30
CA THR A 103 -1.92 25.02 7.50
C THR A 103 -0.98 25.03 8.70
N ILE A 104 -0.28 23.93 8.98
CA ILE A 104 0.71 23.86 10.06
C ILE A 104 1.83 24.87 9.82
N ARG A 105 2.33 24.95 8.58
CA ARG A 105 3.42 25.86 8.23
C ARG A 105 3.03 27.32 8.33
N ASP A 106 1.83 27.67 7.90
CA ASP A 106 1.36 29.05 7.90
C ASP A 106 0.81 29.50 9.26
N THR A 107 0.33 28.58 10.12
CA THR A 107 -0.22 28.93 11.45
C THR A 107 0.74 28.71 12.60
N VAL A 108 1.44 27.57 12.64
CA VAL A 108 2.35 27.20 13.73
C VAL A 108 3.71 27.84 13.49
N PHE A 109 4.36 27.57 12.35
CA PHE A 109 5.70 28.12 12.13
C PHE A 109 5.71 29.65 12.01
N ALA A 110 4.60 30.29 11.64
CA ALA A 110 4.50 31.76 11.68
C ALA A 110 4.58 32.34 13.10
N GLN A 111 4.21 31.58 14.13
CA GLN A 111 4.19 32.04 15.53
C GLN A 111 5.38 31.53 16.35
N VAL A 112 6.03 30.45 15.89
CA VAL A 112 7.23 29.90 16.54
C VAL A 112 8.44 30.80 16.21
N PRO A 113 9.15 31.34 17.24
CA PRO A 113 10.40 32.06 17.05
C PRO A 113 11.47 31.22 16.34
N SER A 114 12.51 31.85 15.79
CA SER A 114 13.66 31.13 15.22
C SER A 114 14.30 30.21 16.27
N PHE A 115 14.52 28.95 15.93
CA PHE A 115 15.16 27.97 16.81
C PHE A 115 16.18 27.14 16.05
N THR A 116 17.07 26.51 16.81
CA THR A 116 18.02 25.50 16.33
C THR A 116 17.80 24.23 17.13
N ALA A 117 17.72 23.09 16.45
CA ALA A 117 17.49 21.79 17.04
C ALA A 117 18.62 20.83 16.63
N ASP A 118 19.34 20.33 17.63
CA ASP A 118 20.41 19.36 17.48
C ASP A 118 20.00 18.05 18.16
N ILE A 119 19.98 16.94 17.42
CA ILE A 119 19.94 15.60 18.00
C ILE A 119 21.35 15.04 17.98
N ARG A 120 21.89 14.71 19.16
CA ARG A 120 23.21 14.08 19.33
C ARG A 120 23.14 12.98 20.37
N ASP A 121 23.62 11.80 20.02
CA ASP A 121 23.65 10.64 20.93
C ASP A 121 22.28 10.35 21.56
N GLY A 122 21.20 10.54 20.79
CA GLY A 122 19.83 10.33 21.25
C GLY A 122 19.23 11.43 22.12
N ILE A 123 19.88 12.59 22.21
CA ILE A 123 19.44 13.73 23.01
C ILE A 123 19.12 14.90 22.08
N LEU A 124 17.91 15.45 22.20
CA LEU A 124 17.48 16.67 21.53
C LEU A 124 17.85 17.90 22.39
N GLU A 125 18.62 18.81 21.82
CA GLU A 125 18.93 20.13 22.37
C GLU A 125 18.30 21.21 21.49
N VAL A 126 17.41 22.02 22.07
CA VAL A 126 16.81 23.17 21.38
C VAL A 126 17.40 24.47 21.90
N SER A 127 17.99 25.24 21.00
CA SER A 127 18.58 26.55 21.27
C SER A 127 17.77 27.67 20.61
N ASN A 128 17.93 28.90 21.11
CA ASN A 128 17.28 30.12 20.61
C ASN A 128 15.74 30.13 20.73
N LEU A 129 15.17 29.19 21.48
CA LEU A 129 13.75 29.14 21.83
C LEU A 129 13.60 29.29 23.35
N GLU A 130 12.73 30.20 23.80
CA GLU A 130 12.39 30.32 25.22
C GLU A 130 11.60 29.09 25.66
N GLN A 131 12.06 28.40 26.70
CA GLN A 131 11.52 27.11 27.15
C GLN A 131 10.97 27.20 28.59
N PRO A 132 9.82 26.55 28.90
CA PRO A 132 9.01 25.74 27.99
C PRO A 132 8.27 26.61 26.97
N PHE A 133 8.35 26.23 25.69
CA PHE A 133 7.58 26.88 24.64
C PHE A 133 6.24 26.18 24.51
N GLU A 134 5.15 26.93 24.53
CA GLU A 134 3.81 26.40 24.38
C GLU A 134 3.05 27.13 23.28
N TYR A 135 2.42 26.34 22.42
CA TYR A 135 1.51 26.82 21.39
C TYR A 135 0.19 26.08 21.50
N ALA A 136 -0.91 26.81 21.62
CA ALA A 136 -2.26 26.25 21.59
C ALA A 136 -3.02 26.81 20.38
N GLY A 137 -3.65 25.94 19.62
CA GLY A 137 -4.40 26.29 18.42
C GLY A 137 -5.64 25.42 18.25
N THR A 138 -6.47 25.81 17.29
CA THR A 138 -7.64 25.03 16.87
C THR A 138 -7.57 24.83 15.37
N SER A 139 -7.64 23.57 14.92
CA SER A 139 -7.70 23.20 13.51
C SER A 139 -8.89 22.28 13.29
N ASP A 140 -9.73 22.57 12.30
CA ASP A 140 -10.91 21.77 11.96
C ASP A 140 -11.85 21.46 13.15
N GLY A 141 -11.96 22.40 14.09
CA GLY A 141 -12.78 22.26 15.31
C GLY A 141 -12.17 21.37 16.40
N GLN A 142 -10.92 20.93 16.23
CA GLN A 142 -10.16 20.20 17.25
C GLN A 142 -9.07 21.11 17.84
N SER A 143 -9.01 21.15 19.17
CA SER A 143 -7.93 21.83 19.90
C SER A 143 -6.66 21.00 19.84
N PHE A 144 -5.55 21.66 19.55
CA PHE A 144 -4.22 21.05 19.59
C PHE A 144 -3.24 21.93 20.36
N ARG A 145 -2.30 21.30 21.06
CA ARG A 145 -1.27 21.96 21.84
C ARG A 145 0.09 21.37 21.50
N VAL A 146 1.06 22.23 21.21
CA VAL A 146 2.46 21.87 21.01
C VAL A 146 3.25 22.42 22.19
N VAL A 147 4.01 21.57 22.86
CA VAL A 147 4.85 21.93 24.00
C VAL A 147 6.28 21.48 23.72
N VAL A 148 7.25 22.37 23.86
CA VAL A 148 8.67 22.06 23.72
C VAL A 148 9.39 22.39 25.02
N ASP A 149 9.85 21.35 25.71
CA ASP A 149 10.60 21.46 26.97
C ASP A 149 11.75 20.45 26.99
N THR A 150 12.90 20.87 26.48
CA THR A 150 14.15 20.09 26.46
C THR A 150 15.05 20.36 27.67
N VAL A 151 14.68 21.32 28.53
CA VAL A 151 15.48 21.74 29.68
C VAL A 151 15.04 20.99 30.95
N ASN A 152 13.74 20.83 31.16
CA ASN A 152 13.24 20.12 32.34
C ASN A 152 13.25 18.61 32.10
N THR A 153 13.99 17.88 32.94
CA THR A 153 14.07 16.41 32.91
C THR A 153 12.93 15.74 33.68
N SER A 154 11.98 16.50 34.22
CA SER A 154 10.93 15.94 35.07
C SER A 154 9.76 15.41 34.23
N THR A 155 9.64 14.08 34.23
CA THR A 155 8.52 13.28 33.71
C THR A 155 7.14 13.76 34.19
N ILE A 156 7.10 14.57 35.25
CA ILE A 156 5.91 15.12 35.90
C ILE A 156 5.14 16.12 35.00
N VAL A 157 5.81 16.82 34.06
CA VAL A 157 5.12 17.73 33.12
C VAL A 157 4.31 16.95 32.07
N VAL A 158 4.68 15.70 31.81
CA VAL A 158 3.97 14.83 30.87
C VAL A 158 2.56 14.53 31.40
N ASP A 159 2.40 14.15 32.67
CA ASP A 159 1.07 13.83 33.22
C ASP A 159 0.17 15.07 33.38
N ASP A 160 0.71 16.21 33.80
CA ASP A 160 -0.07 17.45 33.94
C ASP A 160 -0.47 18.03 32.57
N THR A 161 0.41 17.96 31.57
CA THR A 161 0.09 18.41 30.19
C THR A 161 -0.90 17.44 29.53
N LEU A 162 -0.73 16.13 29.75
CA LEU A 162 -1.61 15.08 29.22
C LEU A 162 -2.92 14.92 30.02
N SER A 163 -3.13 15.66 31.10
CA SER A 163 -4.35 15.58 31.90
C SER A 163 -5.59 16.08 31.15
N ASN A 164 -5.41 17.00 30.20
CA ASN A 164 -6.51 17.48 29.36
C ASN A 164 -6.83 16.46 28.26
N LYS A 165 -7.84 15.62 28.48
CA LYS A 165 -8.18 14.49 27.59
C LYS A 165 -8.79 14.91 26.25
N GLU A 166 -9.16 16.18 26.10
CA GLU A 166 -9.91 16.69 24.95
C GLU A 166 -9.02 17.32 23.88
N GLU A 167 -7.71 17.41 24.11
CA GLU A 167 -6.77 18.10 23.21
C GLU A 167 -5.77 17.14 22.58
N ASN A 168 -5.47 17.35 21.29
CA ASN A 168 -4.36 16.68 20.63
C ASN A 168 -3.05 17.33 21.12
N ILE A 169 -2.16 16.56 21.73
CA ILE A 169 -0.95 17.10 22.36
C ILE A 169 0.29 16.56 21.65
N LEU A 170 1.18 17.48 21.25
CA LEU A 170 2.51 17.18 20.76
C LEU A 170 3.52 17.73 21.78
N LEU A 171 4.09 16.86 22.59
CA LEU A 171 5.08 17.23 23.59
C LEU A 171 6.47 16.76 23.13
N ILE A 172 7.38 17.71 22.98
CA ILE A 172 8.77 17.48 22.60
C ILE A 172 9.63 17.69 23.84
N THR A 173 10.25 16.61 24.30
CA THR A 173 11.16 16.63 25.46
C THR A 173 12.60 16.42 25.02
N ARG A 174 13.52 16.32 25.97
CA ARG A 174 14.94 16.09 25.69
C ARG A 174 15.22 14.72 25.07
N ASP A 175 14.50 13.70 25.50
CA ASP A 175 14.74 12.28 25.20
C ASP A 175 13.68 11.68 24.28
N GLN A 176 12.49 12.27 24.22
CA GLN A 176 11.38 11.71 23.44
C GLN A 176 10.42 12.74 22.86
N LEU A 177 9.74 12.30 21.81
CA LEU A 177 8.57 12.93 21.23
C LEU A 177 7.32 12.17 21.69
N VAL A 178 6.39 12.87 22.32
CA VAL A 178 5.11 12.33 22.81
C VAL A 178 3.97 12.92 21.99
N VAL A 179 3.23 12.06 21.29
CA VAL A 179 2.05 12.45 20.52
C VAL A 179 0.83 11.82 21.16
N ARG A 180 -0.15 12.63 21.55
CA ARG A 180 -1.44 12.16 22.04
C ARG A 180 -2.56 12.61 21.12
N ASP A 181 -3.38 11.64 20.73
CA ASP A 181 -4.60 11.86 19.96
C ASP A 181 -5.80 11.86 20.92
N ALA A 182 -6.52 12.98 20.96
CA ALA A 182 -7.72 13.16 21.79
C ALA A 182 -8.87 12.23 21.36
N ALA A 183 -9.00 11.97 20.06
CA ALA A 183 -10.10 11.17 19.52
C ALA A 183 -9.93 9.68 19.84
N SER A 184 -8.70 9.17 19.77
CA SER A 184 -8.41 7.76 20.08
C SER A 184 -7.95 7.51 21.51
N GLY A 185 -7.57 8.56 22.24
CA GLY A 185 -6.97 8.47 23.57
C GLY A 185 -5.61 7.77 23.59
N LYS A 186 -5.00 7.55 22.42
CA LYS A 186 -3.71 6.86 22.29
C LYS A 186 -2.56 7.85 22.43
N THR A 187 -1.57 7.46 23.23
CA THR A 187 -0.29 8.14 23.34
C THR A 187 0.76 7.33 22.60
N THR A 188 1.48 7.97 21.67
CA THR A 188 2.62 7.41 20.96
C THR A 188 3.88 8.09 21.47
N LEU A 189 4.87 7.28 21.81
CA LEU A 189 6.17 7.74 22.28
C LEU A 189 7.21 7.37 21.22
N GLN A 190 8.04 8.32 20.83
CA GLN A 190 9.20 8.08 19.97
C GLN A 190 10.44 8.56 20.71
N ASP A 191 11.32 7.62 21.06
CA ASP A 191 12.59 7.90 21.72
C ASP A 191 13.60 8.45 20.68
N PHE A 192 14.33 9.50 21.05
CA PHE A 192 15.34 10.10 20.19
C PHE A 192 16.62 9.26 20.10
N SER A 193 16.84 8.30 20.99
CA SER A 193 17.95 7.33 20.89
C SER A 193 17.87 6.43 19.65
N GLU A 194 16.69 6.30 19.04
CA GLU A 194 16.50 5.57 17.77
C GLU A 194 16.72 6.45 16.53
N VAL A 195 16.86 7.77 16.71
CA VAL A 195 16.99 8.74 15.63
C VAL A 195 18.48 9.05 15.40
N PRO A 196 18.98 9.01 14.16
CA PRO A 196 20.37 9.35 13.88
C PRO A 196 20.63 10.83 14.16
N ASP A 197 21.89 11.15 14.49
CA ASP A 197 22.32 12.53 14.74
C ASP A 197 21.90 13.45 13.58
N MET A 198 21.25 14.56 13.94
CA MET A 198 20.78 15.54 12.97
C MET A 198 20.90 16.95 13.53
N HIS A 199 21.17 17.90 12.64
CA HIS A 199 21.15 19.32 12.94
C HIS A 199 20.14 19.97 12.02
N THR A 200 19.23 20.75 12.57
CA THR A 200 18.25 21.49 11.78
C THR A 200 17.86 22.80 12.45
N ASP A 201 17.38 23.74 11.66
CA ASP A 201 16.85 25.01 12.12
C ASP A 201 15.44 25.24 11.56
N ARG A 202 14.77 26.27 12.09
CA ARG A 202 13.42 26.62 11.65
C ARG A 202 13.37 26.89 10.14
N GLU A 203 14.34 27.62 9.61
CA GLU A 203 14.39 28.02 8.20
C GLU A 203 14.58 26.82 7.27
N GLU A 204 15.37 25.83 7.67
CA GLU A 204 15.57 24.59 6.96
C GLU A 204 14.31 23.74 6.95
N ILE A 205 13.61 23.63 8.08
CA ILE A 205 12.32 22.91 8.15
C ILE A 205 11.28 23.57 7.22
N VAL A 206 11.19 24.91 7.24
CA VAL A 206 10.28 25.66 6.37
C VAL A 206 10.66 25.46 4.90
N ARG A 207 11.95 25.58 4.55
CA ARG A 207 12.43 25.37 3.17
C ARG A 207 12.16 23.96 2.69
N TRP A 208 12.44 22.96 3.51
CA TRP A 208 12.16 21.56 3.19
C TRP A 208 10.66 21.33 2.95
N THR A 209 9.82 21.92 3.81
CA THR A 209 8.36 21.87 3.67
C THR A 209 7.91 22.54 2.36
N ASP A 210 8.49 23.68 2.00
CA ASP A 210 8.18 24.39 0.76
C ASP A 210 8.61 23.62 -0.48
N ASP A 211 9.82 23.06 -0.48
CA ASP A 211 10.33 22.22 -1.56
C ASP A 211 9.49 20.95 -1.75
N PHE A 212 9.04 20.37 -0.64
CA PHE A 212 8.17 19.21 -0.61
C PHE A 212 6.77 19.53 -1.15
N LEU A 213 6.17 20.64 -0.72
CA LEU A 213 4.85 21.09 -1.15
C LEU A 213 4.82 21.67 -2.57
N GLY A 214 5.93 22.19 -3.06
CA GLY A 214 6.05 22.78 -4.40
C GLY A 214 5.98 21.75 -5.53
N LYS A 215 6.15 20.46 -5.23
CA LYS A 215 6.19 19.37 -6.22
C LYS A 215 5.12 18.31 -5.95
N GLU A 216 3.86 18.72 -5.89
CA GLU A 216 2.71 17.84 -5.60
C GLU A 216 2.70 16.54 -6.44
N SER A 217 3.04 16.61 -7.73
CA SER A 217 3.12 15.41 -8.57
C SER A 217 4.26 14.46 -8.18
N SER A 218 5.40 14.99 -7.71
CA SER A 218 6.51 14.15 -7.22
C SER A 218 6.15 13.52 -5.87
N PHE A 219 5.41 14.26 -5.03
CA PHE A 219 4.92 13.76 -3.75
C PHE A 219 4.00 12.55 -3.92
N PHE A 220 3.03 12.62 -4.85
CA PHE A 220 2.18 11.47 -5.17
C PHE A 220 2.99 10.25 -5.62
N VAL A 221 3.97 10.44 -6.53
CA VAL A 221 4.81 9.33 -7.02
C VAL A 221 5.65 8.73 -5.89
N PHE A 222 6.22 9.57 -5.02
CA PHE A 222 6.97 9.13 -3.86
C PHE A 222 6.10 8.30 -2.91
N LEU A 223 4.91 8.80 -2.54
CA LEU A 223 3.96 8.07 -1.72
C LEU A 223 3.53 6.75 -2.37
N LEU A 224 3.26 6.76 -3.68
CA LEU A 224 2.88 5.55 -4.41
C LEU A 224 3.96 4.47 -4.30
N ILE A 225 5.23 4.82 -4.50
CA ILE A 225 6.35 3.89 -4.41
C ILE A 225 6.54 3.41 -2.96
N ALA A 226 6.51 4.33 -1.99
CA ALA A 226 6.67 4.00 -0.57
C ALA A 226 5.58 3.03 -0.10
N TRP A 227 4.30 3.34 -0.37
CA TRP A 227 3.18 2.47 -0.02
C TRP A 227 3.21 1.14 -0.78
N PHE A 228 3.61 1.16 -2.05
CA PHE A 228 3.76 -0.08 -2.81
C PHE A 228 4.79 -1.02 -2.18
N ILE A 229 5.96 -0.51 -1.78
CA ILE A 229 6.99 -1.30 -1.11
C ILE A 229 6.48 -1.81 0.24
N LEU A 230 5.92 -0.92 1.08
CA LEU A 230 5.42 -1.27 2.41
C LEU A 230 4.31 -2.32 2.35
N PHE A 231 3.30 -2.13 1.50
CA PHE A 231 2.22 -3.10 1.34
C PHE A 231 2.70 -4.40 0.71
N THR A 232 3.62 -4.36 -0.26
CA THR A 232 4.19 -5.58 -0.85
C THR A 232 4.90 -6.40 0.22
N PHE A 233 5.83 -5.79 0.95
CA PHE A 233 6.58 -6.48 1.98
C PHE A 233 5.65 -6.98 3.10
N GLY A 234 4.80 -6.10 3.63
CA GLY A 234 3.86 -6.44 4.69
C GLY A 234 2.92 -7.58 4.32
N LYS A 235 2.28 -7.52 3.14
CA LYS A 235 1.32 -8.56 2.71
C LYS A 235 2.00 -9.88 2.36
N VAL A 236 3.18 -9.85 1.73
CA VAL A 236 3.92 -11.07 1.37
C VAL A 236 4.42 -11.79 2.62
N VAL A 237 5.06 -11.06 3.55
CA VAL A 237 5.55 -11.64 4.82
C VAL A 237 4.39 -12.16 5.66
N TYR A 238 3.34 -11.35 5.82
CA TYR A 238 2.12 -11.76 6.50
C TYR A 238 1.55 -13.06 5.94
N LEU A 239 1.42 -13.15 4.61
CA LEU A 239 0.85 -14.33 3.97
C LEU A 239 1.75 -15.55 4.10
N LEU A 240 3.07 -15.39 4.06
CA LEU A 240 4.02 -16.48 4.31
C LEU A 240 3.82 -17.09 5.71
N ILE A 241 3.71 -16.24 6.73
CA ILE A 241 3.45 -16.67 8.11
C ILE A 241 2.10 -17.38 8.20
N LEU A 242 1.04 -16.77 7.66
CA LEU A 242 -0.31 -17.32 7.72
C LEU A 242 -0.44 -18.65 6.97
N THR A 243 0.16 -18.75 5.79
CA THR A 243 0.18 -19.99 5.00
C THR A 243 0.94 -21.09 5.73
N SER A 244 2.04 -20.75 6.41
CA SER A 244 2.81 -21.71 7.21
C SER A 244 1.95 -22.29 8.33
N LEU A 245 1.18 -21.44 9.01
CA LEU A 245 0.23 -21.88 10.03
C LEU A 245 -0.85 -22.81 9.46
N VAL A 246 -1.49 -22.42 8.34
CA VAL A 246 -2.49 -23.26 7.67
C VAL A 246 -1.91 -24.60 7.23
N PHE A 247 -0.68 -24.62 6.72
CA PHE A 247 0.00 -25.83 6.31
C PHE A 247 0.26 -26.78 7.49
N VAL A 248 0.71 -26.26 8.64
CA VAL A 248 0.88 -27.05 9.87
C VAL A 248 -0.46 -27.64 10.32
N ILE A 249 -1.53 -26.84 10.37
CA ILE A 249 -2.88 -27.31 10.73
C ILE A 249 -3.36 -28.41 9.77
N ALA A 250 -3.14 -28.22 8.46
CA ALA A 250 -3.50 -29.20 7.45
C ALA A 250 -2.75 -30.53 7.63
N ARG A 251 -1.45 -30.48 7.98
CA ARG A 251 -0.65 -31.67 8.27
C ARG A 251 -1.10 -32.40 9.53
N LEU A 252 -1.40 -31.66 10.60
CA LEU A 252 -1.94 -32.24 11.84
C LEU A 252 -3.30 -32.92 11.60
N ALA A 253 -4.12 -32.37 10.71
CA ALA A 253 -5.39 -32.97 10.29
C ALA A 253 -5.25 -34.10 9.24
N LYS A 254 -4.03 -34.60 9.01
CA LYS A 254 -3.69 -35.65 8.01
C LYS A 254 -4.16 -35.32 6.59
N LYS A 255 -4.12 -34.04 6.21
CA LYS A 255 -4.49 -33.55 4.87
C LYS A 255 -3.25 -33.47 3.97
N ASP A 256 -2.61 -34.61 3.74
CA ASP A 256 -1.28 -34.67 3.09
C ASP A 256 -1.24 -34.28 1.61
N ASN A 257 -2.41 -34.13 0.98
CA ASN A 257 -2.56 -33.79 -0.44
C ASN A 257 -2.18 -32.34 -0.78
N TRP A 258 -2.08 -31.45 0.21
CA TRP A 258 -1.78 -30.05 -0.02
C TRP A 258 -0.28 -29.75 0.11
N LYS A 259 0.27 -29.12 -0.93
CA LYS A 259 1.63 -28.56 -0.90
C LYS A 259 1.59 -27.14 -0.35
N PHE A 260 2.65 -26.72 0.37
CA PHE A 260 2.77 -25.35 0.87
C PHE A 260 2.56 -24.29 -0.22
N GLY A 261 3.22 -24.48 -1.38
CA GLY A 261 3.10 -23.55 -2.51
C GLY A 261 1.68 -23.43 -3.08
N GLN A 262 0.86 -24.49 -2.97
CA GLN A 262 -0.54 -24.46 -3.38
C GLN A 262 -1.37 -23.60 -2.43
N ILE A 263 -1.20 -23.78 -1.12
CA ILE A 263 -1.89 -22.96 -0.11
C ILE A 263 -1.45 -21.50 -0.23
N TYR A 264 -0.16 -21.24 -0.44
CA TYR A 264 0.37 -19.89 -0.65
C TYR A 264 -0.25 -19.22 -1.89
N THR A 265 -0.31 -19.96 -3.01
CA THR A 265 -0.89 -19.48 -4.27
C THR A 265 -2.37 -19.12 -4.11
N MET A 266 -3.14 -19.94 -3.41
CA MET A 266 -4.54 -19.60 -3.07
C MET A 266 -4.61 -18.39 -2.14
N GLY A 267 -3.70 -18.32 -1.17
CA GLY A 267 -3.51 -17.19 -0.25
C GLY A 267 -3.41 -15.85 -0.94
N LEU A 268 -2.62 -15.78 -2.02
CA LEU A 268 -2.42 -14.55 -2.80
C LEU A 268 -3.73 -14.01 -3.41
N PHE A 269 -4.67 -14.89 -3.74
CA PHE A 269 -6.02 -14.47 -4.17
C PHE A 269 -6.93 -14.21 -2.98
N ALA A 270 -6.88 -15.07 -1.95
CA ALA A 270 -7.78 -15.04 -0.80
C ALA A 270 -7.65 -13.76 0.03
N ILE A 271 -6.47 -13.12 0.09
CA ILE A 271 -6.25 -11.91 0.90
C ILE A 271 -7.01 -10.68 0.41
N THR A 272 -7.51 -10.70 -0.82
CA THR A 272 -8.23 -9.57 -1.41
C THR A 272 -9.54 -9.30 -0.69
N GLY A 273 -10.34 -10.35 -0.45
CA GLY A 273 -11.64 -10.20 0.19
C GLY A 273 -11.56 -9.59 1.60
N PRO A 274 -10.76 -10.18 2.51
CA PRO A 274 -10.51 -9.59 3.82
C PRO A 274 -9.94 -8.17 3.75
N SER A 275 -9.07 -7.86 2.77
CA SER A 275 -8.51 -6.49 2.63
C SER A 275 -9.59 -5.47 2.25
N ILE A 276 -10.49 -5.81 1.31
CA ILE A 276 -11.60 -4.94 0.91
C ILE A 276 -12.60 -4.78 2.06
N LEU A 277 -12.97 -5.88 2.73
CA LEU A 277 -13.93 -5.85 3.82
C LEU A 277 -13.44 -4.99 4.99
N VAL A 278 -12.19 -5.20 5.41
CA VAL A 278 -11.57 -4.41 6.49
C VAL A 278 -11.40 -2.94 6.06
N GLY A 279 -11.08 -2.67 4.80
CA GLY A 279 -11.04 -1.30 4.26
C GLY A 279 -12.39 -0.59 4.35
N ILE A 280 -13.49 -1.29 4.02
CA ILE A 280 -14.85 -0.77 4.19
C ILE A 280 -15.15 -0.52 5.67
N MET A 281 -14.77 -1.43 6.57
CA MET A 281 -14.99 -1.26 8.00
C MET A 281 -14.27 -0.03 8.58
N HIS A 282 -13.02 0.21 8.15
CA HIS A 282 -12.27 1.43 8.53
C HIS A 282 -12.98 2.70 8.05
N LEU A 283 -13.60 2.67 6.86
CA LEU A 283 -14.38 3.80 6.36
C LEU A 283 -15.59 4.13 7.27
N TYR A 284 -16.18 3.11 7.91
CA TYR A 284 -17.24 3.26 8.91
C TYR A 284 -16.73 3.43 10.35
N ARG A 285 -15.41 3.62 10.55
CA ARG A 285 -14.76 3.73 11.87
C ARG A 285 -15.03 2.51 12.78
N GLN A 286 -15.22 1.33 12.19
CA GLN A 286 -15.39 0.07 12.91
C GLN A 286 -14.10 -0.74 12.88
N ASP A 287 -13.20 -0.46 13.82
CA ASP A 287 -11.92 -1.15 13.88
C ASP A 287 -12.03 -2.40 14.77
N ILE A 288 -12.36 -3.54 14.14
CA ILE A 288 -12.34 -4.83 14.84
C ILE A 288 -10.90 -5.37 14.81
N PRO A 289 -10.24 -5.53 15.99
CA PRO A 289 -8.88 -6.03 16.04
C PRO A 289 -8.82 -7.45 15.47
N TYR A 290 -7.76 -7.73 14.72
CA TYR A 290 -7.50 -9.04 14.10
C TYR A 290 -8.55 -9.53 13.07
N ALA A 291 -9.56 -8.73 12.70
CA ALA A 291 -10.58 -9.12 11.73
C ALA A 291 -9.96 -9.60 10.40
N TYR A 292 -8.96 -8.86 9.91
CA TYR A 292 -8.22 -9.25 8.71
C TYR A 292 -7.64 -10.67 8.80
N THR A 293 -7.06 -11.02 9.95
CA THR A 293 -6.44 -12.32 10.19
C THR A 293 -7.45 -13.43 10.35
N ILE A 294 -8.49 -13.22 11.14
CA ILE A 294 -9.55 -14.21 11.35
C ILE A 294 -10.23 -14.56 10.03
N LEU A 295 -10.55 -13.54 9.21
CA LEU A 295 -11.21 -13.73 7.92
C LEU A 295 -10.30 -14.47 6.93
N THR A 296 -9.04 -14.06 6.81
CA THR A 296 -8.10 -14.69 5.87
C THR A 296 -7.80 -16.13 6.28
N LEU A 297 -7.54 -16.37 7.57
CA LEU A 297 -7.28 -17.70 8.12
C LEU A 297 -8.50 -18.62 7.94
N GLY A 298 -9.68 -18.13 8.32
CA GLY A 298 -10.93 -18.86 8.19
C GLY A 298 -11.23 -19.24 6.75
N LEU A 299 -11.02 -18.32 5.79
CA LEU A 299 -11.20 -18.58 4.37
C LEU A 299 -10.24 -19.66 3.85
N LEU A 300 -8.95 -19.57 4.20
CA LEU A 300 -7.96 -20.56 3.77
C LEU A 300 -8.22 -21.95 4.34
N LEU A 301 -8.53 -22.02 5.65
CA LEU A 301 -8.92 -23.29 6.28
C LEU A 301 -10.18 -23.84 5.61
N TYR A 302 -11.21 -23.02 5.43
CA TYR A 302 -12.45 -23.44 4.77
C TYR A 302 -12.20 -24.07 3.39
N VAL A 303 -11.36 -23.44 2.55
CA VAL A 303 -10.99 -23.97 1.23
C VAL A 303 -10.25 -25.31 1.34
N VAL A 304 -9.22 -25.38 2.20
CA VAL A 304 -8.39 -26.58 2.39
C VAL A 304 -9.22 -27.78 2.88
N PHE A 305 -10.17 -27.56 3.79
CA PHE A 305 -11.02 -28.61 4.35
C PHE A 305 -12.20 -29.00 3.45
N ARG A 306 -12.72 -28.08 2.61
CA ARG A 306 -13.87 -28.35 1.75
C ARG A 306 -13.55 -29.28 0.56
N GLU A 307 -12.37 -29.18 -0.04
CA GLU A 307 -12.02 -29.94 -1.25
C GLU A 307 -12.10 -31.47 -1.04
N GLN A 308 -11.98 -31.96 0.20
CA GLN A 308 -12.02 -33.40 0.47
C GLN A 308 -13.42 -34.01 0.40
N LYS A 309 -14.46 -33.29 0.83
CA LYS A 309 -15.84 -33.83 0.80
C LYS A 309 -16.27 -34.22 -0.62
N HIS A 310 -15.75 -33.57 -1.64
CA HIS A 310 -16.14 -33.84 -3.02
C HIS A 310 -15.42 -35.07 -3.63
N LYS A 311 -14.23 -35.44 -3.11
CA LYS A 311 -13.49 -36.63 -3.60
C LYS A 311 -13.97 -37.92 -2.97
N GLU A 312 -14.44 -37.91 -1.73
CA GLU A 312 -14.95 -39.13 -1.06
C GLU A 312 -16.32 -39.58 -1.60
N ILE A 313 -17.11 -38.68 -2.20
CA ILE A 313 -18.44 -39.01 -2.74
C ILE A 313 -18.39 -39.53 -4.19
N SER A 314 -17.29 -39.29 -4.91
CA SER A 314 -17.16 -39.60 -6.35
C SER A 314 -16.55 -40.96 -6.75
N PRO A 315 -16.00 -41.85 -5.89
CA PRO A 315 -15.35 -43.07 -6.36
C PRO A 315 -16.28 -44.28 -6.57
N ALA A 316 -17.60 -44.18 -6.29
CA ALA A 316 -18.47 -45.36 -6.24
C ALA A 316 -19.33 -45.64 -7.51
N LYS A 317 -19.04 -45.04 -8.67
CA LYS A 317 -19.91 -45.18 -9.86
C LYS A 317 -19.24 -45.59 -11.19
N GLU A 318 -17.97 -45.99 -11.19
CA GLU A 318 -17.26 -46.33 -12.44
C GLU A 318 -16.74 -47.78 -12.54
N GLU A 319 -17.09 -48.67 -11.61
CA GLU A 319 -16.74 -50.11 -11.70
C GLU A 319 -17.92 -51.02 -12.09
N GLU A 320 -18.84 -50.55 -12.93
CA GLU A 320 -19.84 -51.41 -13.56
C GLU A 320 -19.92 -51.12 -15.07
N LYS A 321 -18.96 -51.68 -15.82
CA LYS A 321 -19.10 -51.89 -17.26
C LYS A 321 -18.20 -52.99 -17.79
#